data_AF-A0A372IMG6-F1
#
_entry.id   AF-A0A372IMG6-F1
#
_cell.length_a   1.000
_cell.length_b   1.000
_cell.length_c   1.000
_cell.angle_alpha   90.00
_cell.angle_beta   90.00
_cell.angle_gamma   90.00
#
_symmetry.space_group_name_H-M   'P 1'
#
loop_
_entity.id
_entity.type
_entity.pdbx_description
1 polymer ?
#
loop_
_entity_poly.entity_id
_entity_poly.type
_entity_poly.pdbx_seq_one_letter_code
_entity_poly.pdbx_strand_id
1 'polypeptide(L)' 'MRSDLIFGALTHVTNRYQLCQLASKATRKLHKPNTRLQDTTNEVLVRFRHANPFAFPPVLEQKTSSVEQRRAA' A
#
# COMPACT_ATOMS: atom_id res chain seq x y z
N MET A 1 -1.43 -3.44 -20.63
CA MET A 1 -0.30 -4.24 -20.10
C MET A 1 0.10 -3.75 -18.71
N ARG A 2 0.85 -4.55 -17.93
CA ARG A 2 1.28 -4.15 -16.57
C ARG A 2 2.23 -2.95 -16.58
N SER A 3 2.99 -2.77 -17.66
CA SER A 3 3.80 -1.58 -17.93
C SER A 3 2.97 -0.29 -17.89
N ASP A 4 1.79 -0.28 -18.51
CA ASP A 4 0.93 0.92 -18.60
C ASP A 4 0.43 1.37 -17.23
N LEU A 5 0.17 0.40 -16.33
CA LEU A 5 -0.21 0.69 -14.95
C LEU A 5 0.95 1.31 -14.15
N ILE A 6 2.18 0.84 -14.38
CA ILE A 6 3.38 1.40 -13.75
C ILE A 6 3.60 2.83 -14.23
N PHE A 7 3.53 3.08 -15.55
CA PHE A 7 3.65 4.43 -16.10
C PHE A 7 2.57 5.37 -15.56
N GLY A 8 1.33 4.90 -15.44
CA GLY A 8 0.24 5.65 -14.80
C GLY A 8 0.53 5.98 -13.34
N ALA A 9 1.01 5.03 -12.55
CA ALA A 9 1.32 5.25 -11.13
C ALA A 9 2.49 6.23 -10.92
N LEU A 10 3.46 6.25 -11.84
CA LEU A 10 4.61 7.17 -11.77
C LEU A 10 4.22 8.65 -11.93
N THR A 11 3.02 8.96 -12.42
CA THR A 11 2.51 10.35 -12.48
C THR A 11 2.28 10.95 -11.10
N HIS A 12 2.00 10.12 -10.09
CA HIS A 12 1.78 10.55 -8.71
C HIS A 12 2.94 10.19 -7.78
N VAL A 13 3.64 9.08 -8.03
CA VAL A 13 4.80 8.64 -7.25
C VAL A 13 6.04 8.61 -8.15
N THR A 14 6.79 9.70 -8.20
CA THR A 14 7.92 9.86 -9.12
C THR A 14 9.10 8.94 -8.77
N ASN A 15 9.30 8.63 -7.48
CA ASN A 15 10.36 7.75 -7.02
C ASN A 15 9.94 6.26 -7.15
N ARG A 16 10.64 5.53 -8.03
CA ARG A 16 10.37 4.12 -8.32
C ARG A 16 10.55 3.20 -7.10
N TYR A 17 11.51 3.49 -6.23
CA TYR A 17 11.72 2.70 -5.01
C TYR A 17 10.56 2.87 -4.03
N GLN A 18 10.09 4.11 -3.87
CA GLN A 18 8.92 4.40 -3.05
C GLN A 18 7.66 3.75 -3.63
N LEU A 19 7.47 3.81 -4.95
CA LEU A 19 6.37 3.12 -5.63
C LEU A 19 6.37 1.62 -5.31
N CYS A 20 7.52 0.95 -5.40
CA CYS A 20 7.63 -0.46 -5.06
C CYS A 20 7.30 -0.76 -3.58
N GLN A 21 7.79 0.07 -2.66
CA GLN A 21 7.52 -0.10 -1.22
C GLN A 21 6.04 0.08 -0.90
N LEU A 22 5.42 1.13 -1.43
CA LEU A 22 3.99 1.42 -1.26
C LEU A 22 3.13 0.32 -1.88
N ALA A 23 3.45 -0.10 -3.11
CA ALA A 23 2.74 -1.17 -3.80
C ALA A 23 2.83 -2.48 -3.01
N SER A 24 4.00 -2.81 -2.47
CA SER A 24 4.20 -4.00 -1.63
C SER A 24 3.38 -3.93 -0.34
N LYS A 25 3.37 -2.78 0.34
CA LYS A 25 2.59 -2.57 1.56
C LYS A 25 1.08 -2.67 1.30
N ALA A 26 0.59 -2.01 0.26
CA ALA A 26 -0.81 -2.02 -0.12
C ALA A 26 -1.26 -3.41 -0.59
N THR A 27 -0.44 -4.11 -1.38
CA THR A 27 -0.73 -5.48 -1.84
C THR A 27 -0.91 -6.40 -0.64
N ARG A 28 0.02 -6.41 0.32
CA ARG A 28 -0.12 -7.24 1.53
C ARG A 28 -1.37 -6.90 2.34
N LYS A 29 -1.74 -5.61 2.45
CA LYS A 29 -2.91 -5.18 3.22
C LYS A 29 -4.25 -5.53 2.56
N LEU A 30 -4.30 -5.55 1.22
CA LEU A 30 -5.54 -5.73 0.46
C LEU A 30 -5.73 -7.14 -0.08
N HIS A 31 -4.69 -7.97 -0.04
CA HIS A 31 -4.73 -9.32 -0.59
C HIS A 31 -5.68 -10.23 0.19
N LYS A 32 -6.44 -11.05 -0.54
CA LYS A 32 -7.35 -12.06 0.02
C LYS A 32 -6.78 -13.47 -0.25
N PRO A 33 -6.89 -14.43 0.69
CA PRO A 33 -6.30 -15.77 0.55
C PRO A 33 -6.68 -16.52 -0.74
N ASN A 34 -7.87 -16.27 -1.29
CA ASN A 34 -8.38 -16.95 -2.49
C ASN A 34 -8.25 -16.11 -3.78
N THR A 35 -7.37 -15.12 -3.78
CA THR A 35 -7.08 -14.30 -4.97
C THR A 35 -5.63 -14.49 -5.40
N ARG A 36 -5.31 -14.32 -6.69
CA ARG A 36 -3.90 -14.34 -7.09
C ARG A 36 -3.26 -13.03 -6.67
N LEU A 37 -2.06 -13.09 -6.11
CA LEU A 37 -1.33 -11.90 -5.66
C LEU A 37 -1.12 -10.88 -6.78
N GLN A 38 -0.94 -11.36 -8.02
CA GLN A 38 -0.78 -10.54 -9.21
C GLN A 38 -2.01 -9.65 -9.47
N ASP A 39 -3.21 -10.18 -9.23
CA ASP A 39 -4.47 -9.46 -9.45
C ASP A 39 -4.58 -8.32 -8.42
N THR A 40 -4.31 -8.60 -7.15
CA THR A 40 -4.24 -7.58 -6.10
C THR A 40 -3.20 -6.50 -6.41
N THR A 41 -2.02 -6.88 -6.90
CA THR A 41 -0.99 -5.89 -7.26
C THR A 41 -1.44 -5.01 -8.44
N ASN A 42 -2.12 -5.58 -9.43
CA ASN A 42 -2.65 -4.80 -10.55
C ASN A 42 -3.71 -3.81 -10.08
N GLU A 43 -4.62 -4.23 -9.19
CA GLU A 43 -5.61 -3.33 -8.58
C GLU A 43 -4.93 -2.18 -7.81
N VAL A 44 -3.88 -2.47 -7.05
CA VAL A 44 -3.10 -1.44 -6.33
C VAL A 44 -2.48 -0.43 -7.30
N LEU A 45 -1.88 -0.89 -8.40
CA LEU A 45 -1.28 -0.02 -9.41
C LEU A 45 -2.35 0.83 -10.14
N VAL A 46 -3.53 0.27 -10.40
CA VAL A 46 -4.68 1.02 -10.92
C VAL A 46 -5.08 2.14 -9.96
N ARG A 47 -5.16 1.87 -8.65
CA ARG A 47 -5.47 2.91 -7.65
C ARG A 47 -4.42 4.02 -7.63
N PHE A 48 -3.14 3.67 -7.70
CA PHE A 48 -2.06 4.66 -7.75
C PHE A 48 -2.04 5.50 -9.02
N ARG A 49 -2.70 5.07 -10.10
CA ARG A 49 -2.90 5.88 -11.32
C ARG A 49 -3.97 6.95 -11.14
N HIS A 50 -4.99 6.70 -10.31
CA HIS A 50 -6.15 7.60 -10.16
C HIS A 50 -6.11 8.43 -8.88
N ALA A 51 -5.38 7.97 -7.86
CA ALA A 51 -5.29 8.63 -6.57
C ALA A 51 -3.82 8.76 -6.16
N ASN A 52 -3.43 9.97 -5.79
CA ASN A 52 -2.12 10.22 -5.20
C ASN A 52 -2.07 9.56 -3.80
N PRO A 53 -1.19 8.57 -3.57
CA PRO A 53 -1.09 7.91 -2.26
C PRO A 53 -0.62 8.84 -1.14
N PHE A 54 -0.08 10.02 -1.47
CA PHE A 54 0.32 11.06 -0.53
C PHE A 54 -0.75 12.15 -0.31
N ALA A 55 -1.87 12.11 -1.03
CA ALA A 55 -2.94 13.11 -0.90
C ALA A 55 -3.79 12.93 0.37
N PHE A 56 -3.68 11.79 1.05
CA PHE A 56 -4.24 11.67 2.39
C PHE A 56 -3.30 12.40 3.36
N PRO A 57 -3.79 13.40 4.13
CA PRO A 57 -3.01 13.92 5.25
C PRO A 57 -2.62 12.74 6.13
N PRO A 58 -1.45 12.77 6.80
CA PRO A 58 -1.05 11.70 7.70
C PRO A 58 -2.19 11.50 8.69
N VAL A 59 -2.95 10.42 8.48
CA VAL A 59 -3.92 9.93 9.45
C VAL A 59 -3.03 9.65 10.65
N LEU A 60 -3.15 10.51 11.65
CA LEU A 60 -2.50 10.37 12.94
C LEU A 60 -2.56 8.90 13.28
N GLU A 61 -1.40 8.26 13.34
CA GLU A 61 -1.26 6.89 13.79
C GLU A 61 -2.16 6.74 15.00
N GLN A 62 -3.28 6.02 14.83
CA GLN A 62 -3.96 5.44 15.97
C GLN A 62 -2.94 4.44 16.53
N LYS A 63 -2.13 4.92 17.46
CA LYS A 63 -1.36 4.10 18.37
C LYS A 63 -2.37 3.17 19.01
N THR A 64 -2.52 1.97 18.47
CA THR A 64 -3.06 0.84 19.23
C THR A 64 -2.00 0.53 20.27
N SER A 65 -2.00 1.31 21.36
CA SER A 65 -1.24 1.00 22.56
C SER A 65 -1.89 -0.20 23.22
N SER A 66 -1.68 -1.40 22.67
CA SER A 66 -1.78 -2.61 23.46
C SER A 66 -0.52 -2.65 24.33
N VAL A 67 -0.54 -1.88 25.42
CA VAL A 67 0.44 -2.02 26.50
C VAL A 67 0.23 -3.40 27.08
N GLU A 68 1.07 -4.34 26.67
CA GLU A 68 1.15 -5.66 27.26
C GLU A 68 1.76 -5.51 28.66
N GLN A 69 0.91 -5.24 29.66
CA GLN A 69 1.28 -5.33 31.08
C GLN A 69 1.58 -6.80 31.40
N ARG A 70 2.82 -7.22 31.16
CA ARG A 70 3.34 -8.47 31.73
C ARG A 70 3.64 -8.23 33.20
N ARG A 71 2.70 -8.65 34.05
CA ARG A 71 2.92 -8.89 35.48
C ARG A 71 4.09 -9.85 35.67
N ALA A 72 5.04 -9.49 36.52
CA ALA A 72 5.88 -10.44 37.24
C ALA A 72 5.36 -10.54 38.68
N ALA A 73 5.52 -11.74 39.24
CA ALA A 73 4.92 -12.25 40.47
C ALA A 73 5.28 -11.49 41.75
#